data_AF-A0A7S0QJH2-F1
#
_entry.id   AF-A0A7S0QJH2-F1
#
_cell.length_a   1.000
_cell.length_b   1.000
_cell.length_c   1.000
_cell.angle_alpha   90.00
_cell.angle_beta   90.00
_cell.angle_gamma   90.00
#
_symmetry.space_group_name_H-M   'P 1'
#
loop_
_entity.id
_entity.type
_entity.pdbx_description
1 polymer ?
#
loop_
_entity_poly.entity_id
_entity_poly.type
_entity_poly.pdbx_seq_one_letter_code
_entity_poly.pdbx_strand_id
1 'polypeptide(L)'
;AITVLAAIVEVSSDAAATSEGLAENFVLARSDFLDDAEGWDIVGEARELSVSDGALHARDTGAGLWFFAAPARFLGDVRRAYTGALSFQFGHFHTDSAGRDPIQAEDVVLVSSRYNMTVSRAGLIPPWIFS
;
A
#
# COMPACT_ATOMS: atom_id res chain seq x y z
N ALA A 1 -1.52 -10.38 -19.32
CA ALA A 1 -2.12 -10.23 -17.97
C ALA A 1 -1.06 -9.67 -17.02
N ILE A 2 -1.35 -8.55 -16.36
CA ILE A 2 -0.46 -7.99 -15.35
C ILE A 2 -1.02 -8.42 -13.99
N THR A 3 -0.17 -9.06 -13.19
CA THR A 3 -0.46 -9.49 -11.82
C THR A 3 0.40 -8.64 -10.90
N VAL A 4 -0.22 -7.86 -10.03
CA VAL A 4 0.48 -7.11 -9.00
C VAL A 4 0.31 -7.82 -7.66
N LEU A 5 1.43 -8.08 -6.99
CA LEU A 5 1.47 -8.58 -5.61
C LEU A 5 1.73 -7.42 -4.67
N ALA A 6 0.91 -7.26 -3.65
CA ALA A 6 1.19 -6.31 -2.57
C ALA A 6 0.54 -6.86 -1.29
N ALA A 7 0.86 -6.46 -0.08
CA ALA A 7 2.08 -6.01 0.52
C ALA A 7 1.85 -6.12 2.02
N ILE A 8 2.78 -6.61 2.84
CA ILE A 8 2.58 -6.53 4.30
C ILE A 8 2.56 -5.04 4.69
N VAL A 9 1.38 -4.46 4.89
CA VAL A 9 1.24 -3.04 5.21
C VAL A 9 1.25 -2.86 6.72
N GLU A 10 2.27 -2.18 7.23
CA GLU A 10 2.41 -1.83 8.65
C GLU A 10 2.49 -0.30 8.78
N VAL A 11 1.65 0.27 9.65
CA VAL A 11 1.76 1.68 10.07
C VAL A 11 2.27 1.71 11.49
N SER A 12 3.41 2.35 11.71
CA SER A 12 4.03 2.49 13.02
C SER A 12 4.20 3.96 13.41
N SER A 13 4.44 4.21 14.70
CA SER A 13 4.84 5.51 15.23
C SER A 13 6.22 5.42 15.89
N ASP A 14 7.02 6.48 15.76
CA ASP A 14 8.24 6.63 16.54
C ASP A 14 7.89 7.39 17.83
N ALA A 15 7.88 6.70 18.97
CA ALA A 15 7.59 7.33 20.25
C ALA A 15 8.86 8.03 20.76
N ALA A 16 8.86 9.38 20.79
CA ALA A 16 9.94 10.13 21.41
C ALA A 16 10.09 9.72 22.88
N ALA A 17 11.19 9.04 23.19
CA ALA A 17 11.52 8.56 24.52
C ALA A 17 11.65 9.76 25.48
N THR A 18 10.79 9.80 26.50
CA THR A 18 11.10 10.55 27.72
C THR A 18 11.99 9.62 28.55
N SER A 19 13.13 10.13 29.01
CA SER A 19 14.17 9.38 29.73
C SER A 19 13.59 8.38 30.74
N GLU A 20 13.99 7.11 30.61
CA GLU A 20 13.68 5.92 31.44
C GLU A 20 12.71 4.85 30.87
N GLY A 21 12.26 4.94 29.62
CA GLY A 21 11.56 3.84 28.95
C GLY A 21 12.10 3.61 27.54
N LEU A 22 12.44 2.36 27.20
CA LEU A 22 12.75 1.96 25.82
C LEU A 22 11.63 2.47 24.90
N ALA A 23 11.99 3.17 23.82
CA ALA A 23 11.03 3.59 22.81
C ALA A 23 10.36 2.33 22.23
N GLU A 24 9.12 2.05 22.63
CA GLU A 24 8.35 0.99 22.02
C GLU A 24 7.83 1.49 20.67
N ASN A 25 8.30 0.87 19.59
CA ASN A 25 7.69 1.00 18.28
C ASN A 25 6.24 0.52 18.38
N PHE A 26 5.29 1.45 18.33
CA PHE A 26 3.87 1.12 18.42
C PHE A 26 3.30 0.93 17.02
N VAL A 27 2.79 -0.27 16.73
CA VAL A 27 2.08 -0.58 15.48
C VAL A 27 0.63 -0.13 15.62
N LEU A 28 0.22 0.82 14.78
CA LEU A 28 -1.12 1.39 14.77
C LEU A 28 -2.10 0.51 13.98
N ALA A 29 -1.64 -0.08 12.88
CA ALA A 29 -2.42 -0.97 12.04
C ALA A 29 -1.49 -1.89 11.25
N ARG A 30 -1.95 -3.12 10.99
CA ARG A 30 -1.24 -4.12 10.20
C ARG A 30 -2.20 -4.95 9.34
N SER A 31 -1.67 -5.45 8.24
CA SER A 31 -2.24 -6.58 7.48
C SER A 31 -1.23 -7.69 7.26
N ASP A 32 -1.67 -8.93 7.38
CA ASP A 32 -0.88 -10.13 7.11
C ASP A 32 -1.46 -11.00 5.98
N PHE A 33 -2.74 -10.80 5.62
CA PHE A 33 -3.43 -11.48 4.52
C PHE A 33 -3.35 -13.01 4.61
N LEU A 34 -3.31 -13.56 5.82
CA LEU A 34 -3.23 -15.00 6.02
C LEU A 34 -4.54 -15.71 5.69
N ASP A 35 -5.67 -15.08 6.02
CA ASP A 35 -7.01 -15.69 5.89
C ASP A 35 -7.87 -15.03 4.80
N ASP A 36 -7.82 -13.69 4.67
CA ASP A 36 -8.65 -12.94 3.74
C ASP A 36 -8.03 -11.58 3.35
N ALA A 37 -8.78 -10.76 2.61
CA ALA A 37 -8.36 -9.41 2.20
C ALA A 37 -8.40 -8.40 3.34
N GLU A 38 -8.86 -8.79 4.53
CA GLU A 38 -9.00 -7.96 5.72
C GLU A 38 -9.72 -6.62 5.47
N GLY A 39 -10.66 -6.58 4.52
CA GLY A 39 -11.39 -5.38 4.13
C GLY A 39 -10.63 -4.40 3.23
N TRP A 40 -9.44 -4.74 2.73
CA TRP A 40 -8.82 -4.03 1.61
C TRP A 40 -9.68 -4.18 0.35
N ASP A 41 -9.66 -3.14 -0.48
CA ASP A 41 -10.42 -3.08 -1.73
C ASP A 41 -9.55 -2.54 -2.87
N ILE A 42 -10.10 -2.49 -4.08
CA ILE A 42 -9.50 -1.88 -5.27
C ILE A 42 -10.29 -0.63 -5.64
N VAL A 43 -9.59 0.46 -5.92
CA VAL A 43 -10.17 1.66 -6.56
C VAL A 43 -9.52 1.82 -7.93
N GLY A 44 -10.32 1.92 -8.99
CA GLY A 44 -9.84 2.09 -10.37
C GLY A 44 -10.26 0.95 -11.29
N GLU A 45 -9.43 0.64 -12.30
CA GLU A 45 -9.78 -0.31 -13.38
C GLU A 45 -9.37 -1.77 -13.16
N ALA A 46 -8.63 -2.09 -12.09
CA ALA A 46 -8.32 -3.49 -11.78
C ALA A 46 -9.60 -4.28 -11.45
N ARG A 47 -9.65 -5.53 -11.90
CA ARG A 47 -10.91 -6.30 -11.99
C ARG A 47 -11.06 -7.42 -11.00
N GLU A 48 -9.94 -7.91 -10.47
CA GLU A 48 -9.92 -9.08 -9.62
C GLU A 48 -9.04 -8.78 -8.41
N LEU A 49 -9.62 -8.93 -7.21
CA LEU A 49 -8.91 -8.92 -5.94
C LEU A 49 -8.94 -10.35 -5.39
N SER A 50 -7.79 -10.89 -5.00
CA SER A 50 -7.70 -12.20 -4.37
C SER A 50 -6.62 -12.21 -3.30
N VAL A 51 -6.72 -13.16 -2.38
CA VAL A 51 -5.70 -13.39 -1.35
C VAL A 51 -5.14 -14.79 -1.50
N SER A 52 -3.80 -14.87 -1.55
CA SER A 52 -3.06 -16.12 -1.49
C SER A 52 -1.66 -15.87 -0.96
N ASP A 53 -1.10 -16.87 -0.29
CA ASP A 53 0.30 -16.87 0.14
C ASP A 53 0.69 -15.69 1.07
N GLY A 54 -0.25 -15.23 1.91
CA GLY A 54 -0.01 -14.09 2.81
C GLY A 54 0.09 -12.75 2.07
N ALA A 55 -0.48 -12.64 0.87
CA ALA A 55 -0.47 -11.44 0.06
C ALA A 55 -1.82 -11.16 -0.60
N LEU A 56 -2.05 -9.87 -0.86
CA LEU A 56 -3.14 -9.37 -1.65
C LEU A 56 -2.70 -9.27 -3.12
N HIS A 57 -3.55 -9.76 -4.02
CA HIS A 57 -3.26 -9.82 -5.44
C HIS A 57 -4.33 -9.05 -6.19
N ALA A 58 -3.89 -8.27 -7.17
CA ALA A 58 -4.79 -7.65 -8.13
C ALA A 58 -4.36 -7.95 -9.57
N ARG A 59 -5.35 -8.09 -10.45
CA ARG A 59 -5.14 -8.29 -11.88
C ARG A 59 -5.85 -7.23 -12.71
N ASP A 60 -5.15 -6.75 -13.73
CA ASP A 60 -5.70 -5.89 -14.76
C ASP A 60 -5.28 -6.30 -16.18
N THR A 61 -6.00 -5.75 -17.15
CA THR A 61 -5.70 -5.80 -18.59
C THR A 61 -5.87 -4.42 -19.25
N GLY A 62 -6.11 -3.40 -18.42
CA GLY A 62 -6.51 -2.05 -18.83
C GLY A 62 -5.32 -1.12 -18.95
N ALA A 63 -5.62 0.13 -19.30
CA ALA A 63 -4.65 1.22 -19.29
C ALA A 63 -4.95 2.25 -18.20
N GLY A 64 -6.01 2.07 -17.42
CA GLY A 64 -6.36 2.95 -16.32
C GLY A 64 -5.56 2.66 -15.05
N LEU A 65 -5.43 3.72 -14.25
CA LEU A 65 -4.83 3.65 -12.93
C LEU A 65 -5.74 2.93 -11.95
N TRP A 66 -5.13 2.24 -11.00
CA TRP A 66 -5.82 1.62 -9.88
C TRP A 66 -4.92 1.55 -8.65
N PHE A 67 -5.54 1.43 -7.48
CA PHE A 67 -4.88 1.42 -6.17
C PHE A 67 -5.54 0.40 -5.25
N PHE A 68 -4.76 -0.17 -4.33
CA PHE A 68 -5.32 -0.82 -3.16
C PHE A 68 -5.83 0.23 -2.16
N ALA A 69 -7.09 0.12 -1.78
CA ALA A 69 -7.73 0.99 -0.82
C ALA A 69 -7.70 0.37 0.57
N ALA A 70 -7.10 1.09 1.52
CA ALA A 70 -6.92 0.62 2.89
C ALA A 70 -8.25 0.57 3.67
N PRO A 71 -8.47 -0.45 4.51
CA PRO A 71 -9.65 -0.57 5.36
C PRO A 71 -9.65 0.46 6.49
N ALA A 72 -10.80 0.61 7.14
CA ALA A 72 -11.03 1.60 8.19
C ALA A 72 -10.00 1.60 9.33
N ARG A 73 -9.35 0.47 9.64
CA ARG A 73 -8.30 0.40 10.68
C ARG A 73 -7.05 1.23 10.37
N PHE A 74 -6.79 1.54 9.11
CA PHE A 74 -5.68 2.42 8.68
C PHE A 74 -6.10 3.89 8.55
N LEU A 75 -7.39 4.19 8.76
CA LEU A 75 -7.99 5.50 8.54
C LEU A 75 -8.38 6.17 9.86
N GLY A 76 -8.80 7.44 9.78
CA GLY A 76 -9.27 8.20 10.94
C GLY A 76 -8.15 8.99 11.62
N ASP A 77 -8.13 8.99 12.96
CA ASP A 77 -7.15 9.75 13.73
C ASP A 77 -5.83 8.98 13.89
N VAL A 78 -4.96 9.14 12.90
CA VAL A 78 -3.63 8.54 12.85
C VAL A 78 -2.53 9.53 13.24
N ARG A 79 -2.84 10.57 14.03
CA ARG A 79 -1.83 11.58 14.44
C ARG A 79 -0.63 10.98 15.17
N ARG A 80 -0.82 9.84 15.83
CA ARG A 80 0.29 9.11 16.48
C ARG A 80 1.31 8.59 15.46
N ALA A 81 0.93 8.38 14.20
CA ALA A 81 1.83 7.96 13.12
C ALA A 81 2.75 9.10 12.63
N TYR A 82 2.57 10.34 13.12
CA TYR A 82 3.48 11.42 12.78
C TYR A 82 4.90 11.05 13.22
N THR A 83 5.89 11.27 12.33
CA THR A 83 7.28 10.75 12.42
C THR A 83 7.46 9.24 12.41
N GLY A 84 6.39 8.48 12.19
CA GLY A 84 6.44 7.03 12.02
C GLY A 84 6.67 6.58 10.58
N ALA A 85 6.37 5.31 10.32
CA ALA A 85 6.55 4.70 9.01
C ALA A 85 5.28 4.01 8.50
N LEU A 86 5.07 4.08 7.19
CA LEU A 86 4.23 3.16 6.44
C LEU A 86 5.18 2.19 5.72
N SER A 87 5.16 0.93 6.10
CA SER A 87 5.99 -0.13 5.52
C SER A 87 5.12 -1.05 4.69
N PHE A 88 5.61 -1.44 3.51
CA PHE A 88 4.90 -2.35 2.62
C PHE A 88 5.89 -3.14 1.74
N GLN A 89 5.55 -4.38 1.38
CA GLN A 89 6.32 -5.21 0.44
C GLN A 89 5.60 -5.31 -0.91
N PHE A 90 6.16 -4.74 -1.97
CA PHE A 90 5.50 -4.73 -3.27
C PHE A 90 6.20 -5.68 -4.26
N GLY A 91 5.41 -6.38 -5.06
CA GLY A 91 5.85 -7.16 -6.21
C GLY A 91 4.96 -6.89 -7.42
N HIS A 92 5.52 -6.93 -8.62
CA HIS A 92 4.71 -6.92 -9.84
C HIS A 92 5.19 -7.98 -10.80
N PHE A 93 4.27 -8.48 -11.62
CA PHE A 93 4.55 -9.34 -12.75
C PHE A 93 3.71 -8.88 -13.93
N HIS A 94 4.32 -8.80 -15.09
CA HIS A 94 3.60 -8.62 -16.34
C HIS A 94 3.92 -9.80 -17.25
N THR A 95 2.93 -10.24 -18.03
CA THR A 95 3.17 -11.24 -19.09
C THR A 95 3.21 -10.62 -20.48
N ASP A 96 2.69 -9.40 -20.65
CA ASP A 96 2.70 -8.68 -21.92
C ASP A 96 2.53 -7.18 -21.67
N SER A 97 3.65 -6.46 -21.66
CA SER A 97 3.65 -4.99 -21.61
C SER A 97 3.52 -4.37 -23.01
N ALA A 98 3.58 -5.18 -24.08
CA ALA A 98 3.73 -4.73 -25.47
C ALA A 98 4.89 -3.72 -25.66
N GLY A 99 5.95 -3.84 -24.86
CA GLY A 99 7.09 -2.90 -24.84
C GLY A 99 6.77 -1.53 -24.23
N ARG A 100 5.62 -1.36 -23.56
CA ARG A 100 5.26 -0.12 -22.88
C ARG A 100 5.91 -0.05 -21.50
N ASP A 101 6.31 1.16 -21.13
CA ASP A 101 6.76 1.46 -19.78
C ASP A 101 5.60 1.35 -18.78
N PRO A 102 5.87 1.14 -17.48
CA PRO A 102 4.83 1.20 -16.47
C PRO A 102 4.25 2.62 -16.47
N ILE A 103 2.95 2.73 -16.15
CA ILE A 103 2.35 4.04 -15.98
C ILE A 103 3.07 4.72 -14.80
N GLN A 104 3.69 5.87 -15.06
CA GLN A 104 4.28 6.68 -13.99
C GLN A 104 3.15 7.37 -13.23
N ALA A 105 2.94 6.94 -12.00
CA ALA A 105 1.92 7.47 -11.10
C ALA A 105 2.46 7.53 -9.67
N GLU A 106 1.64 8.04 -8.76
CA GLU A 106 1.86 7.96 -7.33
C GLU A 106 1.87 6.49 -6.88
N ASP A 107 2.80 6.13 -6.00
CA ASP A 107 2.84 4.79 -5.37
C ASP A 107 1.98 4.76 -4.10
N VAL A 108 1.94 5.88 -3.37
CA VAL A 108 1.16 6.04 -2.14
C VAL A 108 0.41 7.36 -2.21
N VAL A 109 -0.90 7.33 -1.92
CA VAL A 109 -1.77 8.50 -1.86
C VAL A 109 -2.54 8.49 -0.54
N LEU A 110 -2.34 9.53 0.28
CA LEU A 110 -3.04 9.77 1.53
C LEU A 110 -4.06 10.89 1.31
N VAL A 111 -5.33 10.60 1.50
CA VAL A 111 -6.44 11.56 1.27
C VAL A 111 -7.16 11.85 2.57
N SER A 112 -7.37 13.13 2.86
CA SER A 112 -8.20 13.61 3.95
C SER A 112 -9.32 14.51 3.43
N SER A 113 -10.53 13.96 3.31
CA SER A 113 -11.71 14.75 2.92
C SER A 113 -12.07 15.82 3.94
N ARG A 114 -11.79 15.56 5.24
CA ARG A 114 -12.07 16.51 6.33
C ARG A 114 -11.29 17.83 6.17
N TYR A 115 -10.04 17.74 5.71
CA TYR A 115 -9.15 18.89 5.56
C TYR A 115 -8.93 19.27 4.10
N ASN A 116 -9.62 18.61 3.17
CA ASN A 116 -9.41 18.73 1.72
C ASN A 116 -7.93 18.67 1.34
N MET A 117 -7.23 17.67 1.89
CA MET A 117 -5.78 17.53 1.76
C MET A 117 -5.44 16.19 1.12
N THR A 118 -4.53 16.23 0.15
CA THR A 118 -3.93 15.03 -0.45
C THR A 118 -2.42 15.13 -0.33
N VAL A 119 -1.80 14.06 0.17
CA VAL A 119 -0.35 13.90 0.19
C VAL A 119 -0.03 12.65 -0.61
N SER A 120 0.87 12.74 -1.57
CA SER A 120 1.27 11.60 -2.38
C SER A 120 2.78 11.44 -2.47
N ARG A 121 3.21 10.22 -2.79
CA ARG A 121 4.60 9.86 -2.99
C ARG A 121 4.73 8.95 -4.21
N ALA A 122 5.67 9.27 -5.08
CA ALA A 122 6.08 8.45 -6.22
C ALA A 122 7.56 8.07 -6.10
N GLY A 123 7.99 7.08 -6.90
CA GLY A 123 9.38 6.60 -6.96
C GLY A 123 9.79 5.72 -5.77
N LEU A 124 8.82 5.15 -5.04
CA LEU A 124 9.03 4.10 -4.04
C LEU A 124 9.14 2.72 -4.70
N ILE A 125 8.39 2.50 -5.77
CA ILE A 125 8.41 1.25 -6.52
C ILE A 125 9.32 1.46 -7.74
N PRO A 126 10.39 0.67 -7.89
CA PRO A 126 11.28 0.81 -9.03
C PRO A 126 10.55 0.48 -10.34
N PRO A 127 10.92 1.13 -11.47
CA PRO A 127 10.48 0.69 -12.78
C PRO A 127 11.00 -0.72 -13.08
N TRP A 128 10.36 -1.41 -14.03
CA TRP A 128 10.59 -2.81 -14.44
C TRP A 128 11.95 -3.40 -14.02
N ILE A 129 11.92 -4.43 -13.17
CA ILE A 129 13.10 -5.27 -12.93
C ILE A 129 13.04 -6.41 -13.96
N PHE A 130 13.83 -6.31 -15.03
CA PHE A 130 14.08 -7.46 -15.90
C PHE A 130 15.00 -8.43 -15.13
N SER A 131 14.48 -9.59 -14.73
CA SER A 131 15.29 -10.74 -14.28
C SER A 131 15.34 -11.80 -15.36
#